data_AF-A0A816J2T5-F1
#
_entry.id   AF-A0A816J2T5-F1
#
_cell.length_a   1.000
_cell.length_b   1.000
_cell.length_c   1.000
_cell.angle_alpha   90.00
_cell.angle_beta   90.00
_cell.angle_gamma   90.00
#
_symmetry.space_group_name_H-M   'P 1'
#
loop_
_entity.id
_entity.type
_entity.pdbx_description
1 polymer ?
#
loop_
_entity_poly.entity_id
_entity_poly.type
_entity_poly.pdbx_seq_one_letter_code
_entity_poly.pdbx_strand_id
1 'polypeptide(L)'
;MAHTSSRTTIVFIIVALVCAFVPAFSVVEAEAKSLWGTCLLKISPKCALDIIGVVFENLTITDACCHDLVQEGKMCHNTLIKYIAEKPHLVAHETEYLTKSDALWNHCVSISQTA
;
A
#
# COMPACT_ATOMS: atom_id res chain seq x y z
N MET A 1 -35.15 38.33 -12.34
CA MET A 1 -33.74 38.22 -12.74
C MET A 1 -32.81 37.67 -11.64
N ALA A 2 -33.31 36.90 -10.67
CA ALA A 2 -32.49 36.33 -9.56
C ALA A 2 -32.23 34.82 -9.68
N HIS A 3 -33.10 34.08 -10.39
CA HIS A 3 -33.08 32.62 -10.45
C HIS A 3 -31.99 32.05 -11.37
N THR A 4 -31.58 32.80 -12.41
CA THR A 4 -30.52 32.39 -13.34
C THR A 4 -29.14 32.54 -12.72
N SER A 5 -28.90 33.65 -12.00
CA SER A 5 -27.65 33.95 -11.28
C SER A 5 -27.33 32.87 -10.24
N SER A 6 -28.31 32.53 -9.38
CA SER A 6 -28.18 31.48 -8.37
C SER A 6 -27.84 30.10 -8.97
N ARG A 7 -28.47 29.73 -10.09
CA ARG A 7 -28.21 28.44 -10.75
C ARG A 7 -26.80 28.37 -11.34
N THR A 8 -26.30 29.46 -11.93
CA THR A 8 -24.90 29.56 -12.36
C THR A 8 -23.92 29.48 -11.19
N THR A 9 -24.17 30.21 -10.08
CA THR A 9 -23.29 30.18 -8.91
C THR A 9 -23.18 28.78 -8.31
N ILE A 10 -24.30 28.05 -8.21
CA ILE A 10 -24.31 26.66 -7.73
C ILE A 10 -23.48 25.75 -8.64
N VAL A 11 -23.59 25.90 -9.96
CA VAL A 11 -22.79 25.12 -10.91
C VAL A 11 -21.29 25.37 -10.73
N PHE A 12 -20.88 26.63 -10.55
CA PHE A 12 -19.46 26.96 -10.30
C PHE A 12 -18.95 26.35 -9.00
N ILE A 13 -19.76 26.35 -7.93
CA ILE A 13 -19.39 25.73 -6.65
C ILE A 13 -19.25 24.20 -6.80
N ILE A 14 -20.18 23.54 -7.49
CA ILE A 14 -20.12 22.09 -7.73
C ILE A 14 -18.88 21.74 -8.56
N VAL A 15 -18.60 22.50 -9.63
CA VAL A 15 -17.41 22.29 -10.46
C VAL A 15 -16.13 22.51 -9.65
N ALA A 16 -16.06 23.56 -8.83
CA ALA A 16 -14.90 23.82 -7.97
C ALA A 16 -14.67 22.69 -6.94
N LEU A 17 -15.75 22.19 -6.33
CA LEU A 17 -15.68 21.05 -5.41
C LEU A 17 -15.18 19.80 -6.13
N VAL A 18 -15.78 19.44 -7.27
CA VAL A 18 -15.36 18.29 -8.08
C VAL A 18 -13.89 18.43 -8.49
N CYS A 19 -13.47 19.60 -8.97
CA CYS A 19 -12.07 19.88 -9.34
C CYS A 19 -11.09 19.85 -8.15
N ALA A 20 -11.55 20.03 -6.91
CA ALA A 20 -10.70 19.89 -5.72
C ALA A 20 -10.56 18.42 -5.29
N PHE A 21 -11.59 17.60 -5.50
CA PHE A 21 -11.56 16.17 -5.15
C PHE A 21 -10.86 15.31 -6.21
N VAL A 22 -11.07 15.57 -7.51
CA VAL A 22 -10.49 14.78 -8.63
C VAL A 22 -8.96 14.66 -8.61
N PRO A 23 -8.17 15.71 -8.26
CA PRO A 23 -6.72 15.63 -8.18
C PRO A 23 -6.24 14.65 -7.10
N ALA A 24 -6.92 14.58 -5.96
CA ALA A 24 -6.55 13.69 -4.86
C ALA A 24 -6.73 12.21 -5.24
N PHE A 25 -7.84 11.88 -5.93
CA PHE A 25 -8.08 10.51 -6.42
C PHE A 25 -7.09 10.08 -7.51
N SER A 26 -6.80 10.99 -8.46
CA SER A 26 -5.87 10.71 -9.56
C SER A 26 -4.44 10.47 -9.06
N VAL A 27 -4.01 11.21 -8.03
CA VAL A 27 -2.68 11.02 -7.41
C VAL A 27 -2.59 9.69 -6.68
N VAL A 28 -3.59 9.33 -5.85
CA VAL A 28 -3.64 8.05 -5.15
C VAL A 28 -3.60 6.85 -6.11
N GLU A 29 -4.35 6.92 -7.21
CA GLU A 29 -4.39 5.84 -8.21
C GLU A 29 -3.06 5.73 -8.97
N ALA A 30 -2.43 6.84 -9.30
CA ALA A 30 -1.13 6.87 -9.97
C ALA A 30 -0.01 6.34 -9.07
N GLU A 31 -0.01 6.69 -7.78
CA GLU A 31 0.93 6.17 -6.78
C GLU A 31 0.74 4.66 -6.58
N ALA A 32 -0.51 4.20 -6.39
CA ALA A 32 -0.79 2.77 -6.30
C ALA A 32 -0.35 2.00 -7.55
N LYS A 33 -0.62 2.50 -8.76
CA LYS A 33 -0.17 1.86 -10.01
C LYS A 33 1.36 1.84 -10.14
N SER A 34 2.05 2.91 -9.75
CA SER A 34 3.51 2.98 -9.76
C SER A 34 4.14 1.98 -8.79
N LEU A 35 3.56 1.83 -7.60
CA LEU A 35 3.95 0.83 -6.61
C LEU A 35 3.72 -0.60 -7.13
N TRP A 36 2.61 -0.81 -7.84
CA TRP A 36 2.32 -2.11 -8.43
C TRP A 36 3.35 -2.49 -9.50
N GLY A 37 3.70 -1.55 -10.39
CA GLY A 37 4.68 -1.76 -11.44
C GLY A 37 6.13 -1.89 -10.96
N THR A 38 6.49 -1.20 -9.89
CA THR A 38 7.88 -1.14 -9.41
C THR A 38 8.21 -2.23 -8.39
N CYS A 39 7.23 -2.65 -7.58
CA CYS A 39 7.44 -3.55 -6.44
C CYS A 39 6.60 -4.83 -6.51
N LEU A 40 5.28 -4.73 -6.70
CA LEU A 40 4.39 -5.92 -6.64
C LEU A 40 4.54 -6.85 -7.84
N LEU A 41 4.91 -6.35 -9.01
CA LEU A 41 5.19 -7.22 -10.17
C LEU A 41 6.51 -7.99 -10.04
N LYS A 42 7.40 -7.56 -9.14
CA LYS A 42 8.73 -8.18 -8.98
C LYS A 42 8.76 -9.22 -7.88
N ILE A 43 7.99 -9.02 -6.80
CA ILE A 43 7.71 -10.08 -5.82
C ILE A 43 6.73 -11.08 -6.45
N SER A 44 7.08 -12.37 -6.45
CA SER A 44 6.16 -13.42 -6.91
C SER A 44 4.81 -13.31 -6.19
N PRO A 45 3.65 -13.46 -6.86
CA PRO A 45 2.33 -13.40 -6.23
C PRO A 45 2.19 -14.32 -5.01
N LYS A 46 2.81 -15.51 -5.07
CA LYS A 46 2.81 -16.44 -3.94
C LYS A 46 3.59 -15.88 -2.75
N CYS A 47 4.73 -15.26 -3.01
CA CYS A 47 5.57 -14.69 -1.97
C CYS A 47 4.93 -13.45 -1.33
N ALA A 48 4.26 -12.61 -2.13
CA ALA A 48 3.46 -11.51 -1.62
C ALA A 48 2.36 -11.97 -0.66
N LEU A 49 1.67 -13.08 -0.98
CA LEU A 49 0.67 -13.67 -0.08
C LEU A 49 1.27 -14.20 1.22
N ASP A 50 2.42 -14.88 1.16
CA ASP A 50 3.10 -15.39 2.35
C ASP A 50 3.53 -14.23 3.28
N ILE A 51 4.07 -13.14 2.73
CA ILE A 51 4.44 -11.93 3.48
C ILE A 51 3.24 -11.33 4.21
N ILE A 52 2.10 -11.19 3.51
CA ILE A 52 0.85 -10.70 4.10
C ILE A 52 0.39 -11.65 5.20
N GLY A 53 0.43 -12.95 4.94
CA GLY A 53 0.05 -13.98 5.90
C GLY A 53 0.85 -13.92 7.20
N VAL A 54 2.16 -13.73 7.13
CA VAL A 54 3.00 -13.60 8.34
C VAL A 54 2.61 -12.35 9.14
N VAL A 55 2.44 -11.21 8.47
CA VAL A 55 2.20 -9.93 9.15
C VAL A 55 0.79 -9.86 9.75
N PHE A 56 -0.23 -10.32 9.02
CA PHE A 56 -1.64 -10.12 9.39
C PHE A 56 -2.32 -11.38 9.95
N GLU A 57 -1.81 -12.58 9.67
CA GLU A 57 -2.47 -13.85 9.99
C GLU A 57 -1.57 -14.86 10.75
N ASN A 58 -0.38 -14.41 11.22
CA ASN A 58 0.63 -15.21 11.92
C ASN A 58 1.04 -16.50 11.18
N LEU A 59 1.06 -16.46 9.84
CA LEU A 59 1.54 -17.57 9.02
C LEU A 59 3.08 -17.62 8.97
N THR A 60 3.62 -18.54 8.18
CA THR A 60 5.06 -18.72 7.98
C THR A 60 5.49 -18.31 6.58
N ILE A 61 6.73 -17.86 6.44
CA ILE A 61 7.37 -17.58 5.15
C ILE A 61 8.38 -18.68 4.80
N THR A 62 8.67 -18.85 3.52
CA THR A 62 9.72 -19.77 3.04
C THR A 62 11.03 -19.02 2.81
N ASP A 63 12.17 -19.71 2.95
CA ASP A 63 13.50 -19.13 2.70
C ASP A 63 13.62 -18.54 1.28
N ALA A 64 13.10 -19.24 0.28
CA ALA A 64 13.05 -18.75 -1.10
C ALA A 64 12.32 -17.41 -1.21
N CYS A 65 11.19 -17.26 -0.53
CA CYS A 65 10.44 -16.02 -0.50
C CYS A 65 11.18 -14.92 0.28
N CYS A 66 11.94 -15.26 1.32
CA CYS A 66 12.82 -14.31 1.99
C CYS A 66 13.92 -13.78 1.05
N HIS A 67 14.51 -14.63 0.21
CA HIS A 67 15.49 -14.18 -0.79
C HIS A 67 14.87 -13.24 -1.81
N ASP A 68 13.72 -13.59 -2.37
CA ASP A 68 12.97 -12.73 -3.30
C ASP A 68 12.66 -11.38 -2.64
N LEU A 69 12.15 -11.38 -1.41
CA LEU A 69 11.83 -10.16 -0.67
C LEU A 69 13.04 -9.26 -0.46
N VAL A 70 14.17 -9.84 -0.04
CA VAL A 70 15.41 -9.07 0.20
C VAL A 70 15.98 -8.54 -1.10
N GLN A 71 15.91 -9.31 -2.19
CA GLN A 71 16.34 -8.88 -3.52
C GLN A 71 15.54 -7.66 -4.00
N GLU A 72 14.22 -7.65 -3.78
CA GLU A 72 13.37 -6.52 -4.16
C GLU A 72 13.53 -5.31 -3.24
N GLY A 73 13.90 -5.54 -1.98
CA GLY A 73 14.35 -4.51 -1.07
C GLY A 73 13.27 -3.98 -0.12
N LYS A 74 13.75 -3.31 0.94
CA LYS A 74 12.91 -2.89 2.08
C LYS A 74 11.78 -1.94 1.67
N MET A 75 12.01 -1.10 0.66
CA MET A 75 11.00 -0.16 0.16
C MET A 75 9.75 -0.90 -0.32
N CYS A 76 9.92 -1.96 -1.09
CA CYS A 76 8.81 -2.74 -1.65
C CYS A 76 8.04 -3.47 -0.57
N HIS A 77 8.75 -4.09 0.38
CA HIS A 77 8.17 -4.69 1.58
C HIS A 77 7.32 -3.69 2.38
N ASN A 78 7.91 -2.56 2.78
CA ASN A 78 7.24 -1.56 3.61
C ASN A 78 6.00 -0.99 2.92
N THR A 79 6.09 -0.77 1.60
CA THR A 79 4.97 -0.21 0.85
C THR A 79 3.80 -1.20 0.76
N LEU A 80 4.08 -2.47 0.51
CA LEU A 80 3.06 -3.52 0.49
C LEU A 80 2.30 -3.58 1.81
N ILE A 81 3.03 -3.63 2.92
CA ILE A 81 2.41 -3.71 4.25
C ILE A 81 1.63 -2.45 4.58
N LYS A 82 2.20 -1.27 4.31
CA LYS A 82 1.51 0.01 4.58
C LYS A 82 0.19 0.12 3.83
N TYR A 83 0.19 -0.22 2.53
CA TYR A 83 -1.04 -0.22 1.71
C TYR A 83 -2.15 -1.09 2.32
N ILE A 84 -1.80 -2.23 2.92
CA ILE A 84 -2.77 -3.13 3.55
C ILE A 84 -3.17 -2.61 4.93
N ALA A 85 -2.22 -2.15 5.73
CA ALA A 85 -2.46 -1.64 7.08
C ALA A 85 -3.36 -0.39 7.10
N GLU A 86 -3.33 0.42 6.03
CA GLU A 86 -4.22 1.58 5.84
C GLU A 86 -5.70 1.20 5.62
N LYS A 87 -6.02 -0.09 5.44
CA LYS A 87 -7.42 -0.52 5.30
C LYS A 87 -8.20 -0.22 6.60
N PRO A 88 -9.46 0.24 6.52
CA PRO A 88 -10.22 0.69 7.70
C PRO A 88 -10.35 -0.32 8.84
N HIS A 89 -10.31 -1.62 8.55
CA HIS A 89 -10.40 -2.69 9.56
C HIS A 89 -9.04 -3.05 10.19
N LEU A 90 -7.93 -2.55 9.65
CA LEU A 90 -6.57 -2.85 10.11
C LEU A 90 -5.88 -1.64 10.75
N VAL A 91 -6.31 -0.42 10.42
CA VAL A 91 -5.69 0.83 10.89
C VAL A 91 -5.63 0.94 12.43
N ALA A 92 -6.61 0.38 13.15
CA ALA A 92 -6.61 0.38 14.62
C ALA A 92 -5.42 -0.40 15.23
N HIS A 93 -4.85 -1.34 14.47
CA HIS A 93 -3.72 -2.17 14.86
C HIS A 93 -2.48 -1.91 13.98
N GLU A 94 -2.43 -0.78 13.28
CA GLU A 94 -1.35 -0.45 12.34
C GLU A 94 0.03 -0.60 12.98
N THR A 95 0.24 -0.06 14.19
CA THR A 95 1.53 -0.15 14.89
C THR A 95 1.97 -1.60 15.14
N GLU A 96 1.03 -2.50 15.44
CA GLU A 96 1.31 -3.92 15.63
C GLU A 96 1.80 -4.55 14.31
N TYR A 97 1.07 -4.29 13.22
CA TYR A 97 1.41 -4.84 11.90
C TYR A 97 2.73 -4.28 11.37
N LEU A 98 3.02 -3.00 11.58
CA LEU A 98 4.30 -2.41 11.22
C LEU A 98 5.47 -3.03 12.00
N THR A 99 5.26 -3.29 13.30
CA THR A 99 6.28 -3.98 14.13
C THR A 99 6.53 -5.40 13.65
N LYS A 100 5.46 -6.17 13.36
CA LYS A 100 5.57 -7.52 12.77
C LYS A 100 6.27 -7.51 11.42
N SER A 101 5.97 -6.50 10.60
CA SER A 101 6.61 -6.28 9.30
C SER A 101 8.11 -6.01 9.41
N ASP A 102 8.55 -5.18 10.34
CA ASP A 102 9.99 -4.94 10.57
C ASP A 102 10.69 -6.22 11.09
N ALA A 103 10.02 -6.99 11.96
CA ALA A 103 10.54 -8.27 12.43
C ALA A 103 10.71 -9.29 11.29
N LEU A 104 9.72 -9.40 10.40
CA LEU A 104 9.79 -10.25 9.21
C LEU A 104 10.94 -9.82 8.28
N TRP A 105 11.09 -8.51 8.04
CA TRP A 105 12.19 -8.00 7.22
C TRP A 105 13.55 -8.42 7.77
N ASN A 106 13.78 -8.21 9.07
CA ASN A 106 15.04 -8.58 9.73
C ASN A 106 15.29 -10.10 9.69
N HIS A 107 14.24 -10.90 9.84
CA HIS A 107 14.30 -12.35 9.71
C HIS A 107 14.76 -12.77 8.30
N CYS A 108 14.14 -12.21 7.25
CA CYS A 108 14.53 -12.53 5.88
C CYS A 108 15.93 -12.04 5.49
N VAL A 109 16.36 -10.89 6.02
CA VAL A 109 17.76 -10.42 5.86
C VAL A 109 18.73 -11.42 6.48
N SER A 110 18.43 -11.94 7.67
CA SER A 110 19.27 -12.95 8.32
C SER A 110 19.38 -14.23 7.49
N ILE A 111 18.26 -14.74 6.96
CA ILE A 111 18.23 -15.94 6.09
C ILE A 111 19.07 -15.70 4.83
N SER A 112 18.94 -14.52 4.23
CA SER A 112 19.61 -14.17 2.98
C SER A 112 21.13 -14.00 3.13
N GLN A 113 21.64 -13.80 4.34
CA GLN A 113 23.08 -13.72 4.62
C GLN A 113 23.71 -15.08 4.92
N THR A 114 22.89 -16.08 5.24
CA THR A 114 23.35 -17.44 5.60
C THR A 114 23.37 -18.43 4.42
N ALA A 115 22.91 -18.01 3.24
CA ALA A 115 22.85 -18.82 2.02
C ALA A 115 24.08 -18.66 1.12
#